data_AF-A0A3D4ES97-F1
#
_entry.id   AF-A0A3D4ES97-F1
#
_cell.length_a   1.000
_cell.length_b   1.000
_cell.length_c   1.000
_cell.angle_alpha   90.00
_cell.angle_beta   90.00
_cell.angle_gamma   90.00
#
_symmetry.space_group_name_H-M   'P 1'
#
loop_
_entity.id
_entity.type
_entity.pdbx_description
1 polymer ?
#
loop_
_entity_poly.entity_id
_entity_poly.type
_entity_poly.pdbx_seq_one_letter_code
_entity_poly.pdbx_strand_id
1 'polypeptide(L)'
;MVIIASIFVFCIAAVFRLLDNSAGLLISNGISVSPFYLKAAEIKEQMSRIENDELRKKLKRTLVYQKLHKVFLILAVLTFIAGIVYEFINPSLVALL
;
A
#
# COMPACT_ATOMS: atom_id res chain seq x y z
N MET A 1 16.52 -17.67 1.80
CA MET A 1 15.16 -17.72 1.20
C MET A 1 14.18 -16.69 1.80
N VAL A 2 14.15 -16.47 3.11
CA VAL A 2 13.18 -15.55 3.78
C VAL A 2 13.32 -14.08 3.32
N ILE A 3 14.55 -13.61 3.06
CA ILE A 3 14.78 -12.25 2.51
C ILE A 3 14.12 -12.09 1.13
N ILE A 4 14.24 -13.10 0.26
CA ILE A 4 13.59 -13.08 -1.06
C ILE A 4 12.06 -13.01 -0.90
N ALA A 5 11.49 -13.78 0.04
CA ALA A 5 10.06 -13.71 0.33
C ALA A 5 9.62 -12.29 0.77
N SER A 6 10.45 -11.58 1.53
CA SER A 6 10.16 -10.19 1.93
C SER A 6 10.05 -9.24 0.74
N ILE A 7 10.86 -9.45 -0.30
CA ILE A 7 10.81 -8.68 -1.55
C ILE A 7 9.50 -8.96 -2.29
N PHE A 8 9.07 -10.23 -2.37
CA PHE A 8 7.78 -10.57 -2.98
C PHE A 8 6.60 -9.91 -2.24
N VAL A 9 6.60 -9.93 -0.92
CA VAL A 9 5.57 -9.26 -0.09
C VAL A 9 5.59 -7.74 -0.32
N PHE A 10 6.78 -7.15 -0.46
CA PHE A 10 6.93 -5.74 -0.81
C PHE A 10 6.37 -5.41 -2.20
N CYS A 11 6.61 -6.24 -3.21
CA CYS A 11 6.04 -6.07 -4.55
C CYS A 11 4.51 -6.08 -4.51
N ILE A 12 3.91 -6.97 -3.72
CA ILE A 12 2.45 -6.99 -3.50
C ILE A 12 1.97 -5.67 -2.87
N ALA A 13 2.69 -5.15 -1.88
CA ALA A 13 2.40 -3.84 -1.29
C ALA A 13 2.46 -2.73 -2.36
N ALA A 14 3.47 -2.75 -3.23
CA ALA A 14 3.63 -1.77 -4.31
C ALA A 14 2.47 -1.82 -5.32
N VAL A 15 1.98 -3.01 -5.67
CA VAL A 15 0.80 -3.17 -6.53
C VAL A 15 -0.42 -2.50 -5.90
N PHE A 16 -0.70 -2.71 -4.61
CA PHE A 16 -1.81 -2.03 -3.94
C PHE A 16 -1.65 -0.51 -3.90
N ARG A 17 -0.42 0.00 -3.84
CA ARG A 17 -0.14 1.43 -3.94
C ARG A 17 -0.40 1.97 -5.34
N LEU A 18 -0.11 1.21 -6.40
CA LEU A 18 -0.39 1.61 -7.78
C LEU A 18 -1.89 1.55 -8.11
N LEU A 19 -2.64 0.63 -7.48
CA LEU A 19 -4.09 0.56 -7.58
C LEU A 19 -4.81 1.70 -6.85
N ASP A 20 -4.12 2.41 -5.95
CA ASP A 20 -4.63 3.62 -5.31
C ASP A 20 -4.62 4.79 -6.30
N ASN A 21 -5.78 5.02 -6.92
CA ASN A 21 -6.03 6.17 -7.78
C ASN A 21 -7.02 7.17 -7.14
N SER A 22 -6.94 7.39 -5.83
CA SER A 22 -7.84 8.30 -5.10
C SER A 22 -7.71 9.75 -5.58
N ALA A 23 -6.47 10.26 -5.72
CA ALA A 23 -6.21 11.63 -6.16
C ALA A 23 -6.74 11.87 -7.58
N GLY A 24 -6.43 10.98 -8.53
CA GLY A 24 -6.91 11.11 -9.91
C GLY A 24 -8.45 11.09 -10.00
N LEU A 25 -9.10 10.26 -9.18
CA LEU A 25 -10.56 10.16 -9.14
C LEU A 25 -11.23 11.42 -8.56
N LEU A 26 -10.61 12.09 -7.58
CA LEU A 26 -11.12 13.35 -7.02
C LEU A 26 -10.90 14.51 -7.99
N ILE A 27 -9.71 14.60 -8.58
CA ILE A 27 -9.36 15.63 -9.56
C ILE A 27 -10.26 15.53 -10.80
N SER A 28 -10.51 14.32 -11.31
CA SER A 28 -11.38 14.12 -12.48
C SER A 28 -12.84 14.51 -12.24
N ASN A 29 -13.26 14.64 -10.98
CA ASN A 29 -14.59 15.05 -10.57
C ASN A 29 -14.62 16.49 -10.03
N GLY A 30 -13.59 17.30 -10.32
CA GLY A 30 -13.54 18.73 -9.98
C GLY A 30 -13.16 19.02 -8.53
N ILE A 31 -12.73 18.02 -7.76
CA ILE A 31 -12.34 18.19 -6.36
C ILE A 31 -10.83 18.44 -6.31
N SER A 32 -10.45 19.66 -5.90
CA SER A 32 -9.05 20.04 -5.75
C SER A 32 -8.45 19.36 -4.52
N VAL A 33 -7.48 18.48 -4.76
CA VAL A 33 -6.71 17.77 -3.74
C VAL A 33 -5.25 17.67 -4.16
N SER A 34 -4.37 17.35 -3.21
CA SER A 34 -2.98 17.03 -3.53
C SER A 34 -2.92 15.89 -4.57
N PRO A 35 -2.18 16.05 -5.68
CA PRO A 35 -2.00 14.97 -6.65
C PRO A 35 -1.17 13.80 -6.08
N PHE A 36 -0.44 14.04 -4.99
CA PHE A 36 0.37 13.04 -4.31
C PHE A 36 -0.38 12.43 -3.12
N TYR A 37 -0.37 11.09 -3.08
CA TYR A 37 -0.81 10.19 -1.99
C TYR A 37 -1.70 10.85 -0.94
N LEU A 38 -3.01 10.75 -1.13
CA LEU A 38 -4.00 11.32 -0.22
C LEU A 38 -4.15 10.48 1.04
N LYS A 39 -4.20 11.12 2.21
CA LYS A 39 -4.43 10.40 3.47
C LYS A 39 -5.87 9.87 3.50
N ALA A 40 -6.05 8.68 4.07
CA ALA A 40 -7.37 8.07 4.25
C ALA A 40 -8.39 8.99 4.98
N ALA A 41 -7.92 9.84 5.88
CA ALA A 41 -8.76 10.82 6.58
C ALA A 41 -9.29 11.90 5.63
N GLU A 42 -8.43 12.42 4.76
CA GLU A 42 -8.78 13.43 3.76
C GLU A 42 -9.73 12.85 2.70
N ILE A 43 -9.49 11.62 2.24
CA ILE A 43 -10.43 10.91 1.35
C ILE A 43 -11.81 10.78 2.02
N LYS A 44 -11.86 10.41 3.30
CA LYS A 44 -13.13 10.29 4.04
C LYS A 44 -13.83 11.63 4.20
N GLU A 45 -13.09 12.70 4.47
CA GLU A 45 -13.63 14.06 4.55
C GLU A 45 -14.25 14.48 3.22
N GLN A 46 -13.51 14.35 2.11
CA GLN A 46 -14.01 14.69 0.77
C GLN A 46 -15.21 13.80 0.40
N MET A 47 -15.15 12.50 0.70
CA MET A 47 -16.23 11.54 0.45
C MET A 47 -17.53 11.83 1.24
N SER A 48 -17.46 12.59 2.34
CA SER A 48 -18.66 13.05 3.07
C SER A 48 -19.37 14.21 2.38
N ARG A 49 -18.66 14.96 1.53
CA ARG A 49 -19.16 16.11 0.77
C ARG A 49 -19.62 15.75 -0.65
N ILE A 50 -19.43 14.50 -1.06
CA ILE A 50 -19.78 14.00 -2.40
C ILE A 50 -21.19 13.40 -2.38
N GLU A 51 -22.08 13.93 -3.21
CA GLU A 51 -23.43 13.39 -3.42
C GLU A 51 -23.45 12.22 -4.42
N ASN A 52 -22.44 12.09 -5.28
CA ASN A 52 -22.36 11.02 -6.27
C ASN A 52 -21.98 9.67 -5.62
N ASP A 53 -22.95 8.77 -5.49
CA ASP A 53 -22.78 7.43 -4.92
C ASP A 53 -21.79 6.53 -5.67
N GLU A 54 -21.65 6.69 -6.99
CA GLU A 54 -20.70 5.92 -7.79
C GLU A 54 -19.26 6.29 -7.45
N LEU A 55 -18.99 7.60 -7.36
CA LEU A 55 -17.71 8.14 -6.93
C LEU A 55 -17.38 7.70 -5.50
N ARG A 56 -18.38 7.72 -4.62
CA ARG A 56 -18.27 7.26 -3.23
C ARG A 56 -17.86 5.79 -3.13
N LYS A 57 -18.46 4.91 -3.93
CA LYS A 57 -18.09 3.48 -4.00
C LYS A 57 -16.65 3.28 -4.49
N LYS A 58 -16.23 4.01 -5.52
CA LYS A 58 -14.86 3.95 -6.05
C LYS A 58 -13.84 4.41 -5.00
N LEU A 59 -14.09 5.52 -4.30
CA LEU A 59 -13.23 6.00 -3.21
C LEU A 59 -13.15 5.02 -2.04
N LYS A 60 -14.28 4.38 -1.68
CA LYS A 60 -14.31 3.33 -0.65
C LYS A 60 -13.43 2.13 -1.02
N ARG A 61 -13.42 1.72 -2.29
CA ARG A 61 -12.51 0.67 -2.79
C ARG A 61 -11.05 1.09 -2.66
N THR A 62 -10.75 2.36 -2.98
CA THR A 62 -9.40 2.90 -2.84
C THR A 62 -8.92 2.92 -1.38
N LEU A 63 -9.79 3.22 -0.42
CA LEU A 63 -9.46 3.11 1.01
C LEU A 63 -9.08 1.68 1.42
N VAL A 64 -9.70 0.66 0.81
CA VAL A 64 -9.34 -0.74 1.04
C VAL A 64 -7.94 -1.03 0.49
N TYR A 65 -7.59 -0.53 -0.70
CA TYR A 65 -6.24 -0.65 -1.26
C TYR A 65 -5.19 0.05 -0.39
N GLN A 66 -5.47 1.24 0.15
CA GLN A 66 -4.58 1.90 1.10
C GLN A 66 -4.34 1.09 2.37
N LYS A 67 -5.39 0.43 2.88
CA LYS A 67 -5.28 -0.43 4.06
C LYS A 67 -4.45 -1.68 3.74
N LEU A 68 -4.72 -2.34 2.61
CA LEU A 68 -3.96 -3.51 2.15
C LEU A 68 -2.49 -3.16 1.93
N HIS A 69 -2.19 -2.06 1.23
CA HIS A 69 -0.82 -1.57 1.06
C HIS A 69 -0.08 -1.45 2.39
N LYS A 70 -0.68 -0.80 3.41
CA LYS A 70 -0.06 -0.68 4.74
C LYS A 70 0.17 -2.03 5.40
N VAL A 71 -0.79 -2.95 5.33
CA VAL A 71 -0.66 -4.29 5.91
C VAL A 71 0.49 -5.06 5.25
N PHE A 72 0.54 -5.09 3.92
CA PHE A 72 1.60 -5.78 3.18
C PHE A 72 2.96 -5.10 3.36
N LEU A 73 3.01 -3.77 3.49
CA LEU A 73 4.25 -3.05 3.77
C LEU A 73 4.81 -3.41 5.15
N ILE A 74 3.96 -3.42 6.18
CA ILE A 74 4.37 -3.84 7.54
C ILE A 74 4.85 -5.29 7.51
N LEU A 75 4.10 -6.17 6.85
CA LEU A 75 4.47 -7.58 6.72
C LEU A 75 5.82 -7.76 6.00
N ALA A 76 6.08 -6.99 4.94
CA ALA A 76 7.35 -7.02 4.21
C ALA A 76 8.51 -6.61 5.11
N VAL A 77 8.36 -5.53 5.89
CA VAL A 77 9.38 -5.06 6.83
C VAL A 77 9.65 -6.10 7.92
N LEU A 78 8.60 -6.68 8.51
CA LEU A 78 8.76 -7.73 9.53
C LEU A 78 9.45 -8.97 8.96
N THR A 79 9.05 -9.39 7.75
CA THR A 79 9.67 -10.55 7.07
C THR A 79 11.12 -10.27 6.72
N PHE A 80 11.45 -9.03 6.34
CA PHE A 80 12.83 -8.63 6.05
C PHE A 80 13.71 -8.70 7.29
N ILE A 81 13.26 -8.12 8.41
CA ILE A 81 13.98 -8.17 9.70
C ILE A 81 14.16 -9.63 10.14
N ALA A 82 13.10 -10.44 10.09
CA ALA A 82 13.18 -11.86 10.42
C ALA A 82 14.15 -12.61 9.49
N GLY A 83 14.17 -12.25 8.20
CA GLY A 83 15.10 -12.80 7.22
C GLY A 83 16.56 -12.48 7.53
N ILE A 84 16.85 -11.25 7.97
CA ILE A 84 18.20 -10.85 8.41
C ILE A 84 18.61 -11.68 9.64
N VAL A 85 17.75 -11.75 10.67
CA VAL A 85 18.04 -12.50 11.90
C VAL A 85 18.27 -13.99 11.60
N TYR A 86 17.45 -14.59 10.75
CA TYR A 86 17.61 -15.99 10.35
C TYR A 86 18.96 -16.24 9.68
N GLU A 87 19.39 -15.32 8.81
CA GLU A 87 20.66 -15.43 8.09
C GLU A 87 21.88 -15.32 9.02
N PHE A 88 21.78 -14.56 10.12
CA PHE A 88 22.81 -14.54 11.15
C PHE A 88 22.94 -15.86 11.92
N ILE A 89 21.85 -16.61 12.09
CA ILE A 89 21.84 -17.88 12.83
C ILE A 89 22.26 -19.04 11.91
N ASN A 90 21.80 -19.04 10.66
CA ASN A 90 22.12 -20.05 9.67
C ASN A 90 22.52 -19.34 8.36
N PRO A 91 23.83 -19.11 8.15
CA PRO A 91 24.34 -18.36 7.00
C PRO A 91 24.22 -19.18 5.71
N SER A 92 23.02 -19.21 5.16
CA SER A 92 22.65 -19.98 3.95
C SER A 92 22.94 -19.20 2.66
N LEU A 93 22.78 -17.89 2.66
CA LEU A 93 23.06 -16.98 1.56
C LEU A 93 24.55 -16.66 1.45
N VAL A 94 25.27 -16.54 2.58
CA VAL A 94 26.73 -16.34 2.57
C VAL A 94 27.46 -17.58 2.06
N ALA A 95 26.97 -18.78 2.38
CA ALA A 95 27.56 -20.03 1.88
C ALA A 95 27.32 -20.28 0.37
N LEU A 96 26.43 -19.51 -0.25
CA LEU A 96 26.08 -19.58 -1.68
C LEU A 96 26.93 -18.65 -2.55
N LEU A 97 27.80 -17.84 -1.93
CA LEU A 97 28.65 -16.81 -2.55
C LEU A 97 30.13 -17.19 -2.42
#